data_AF-A0A2S6STF4-F1
#
_entry.id   AF-A0A2S6STF4-F1
#
_cell.length_a   1.000
_cell.length_b   1.000
_cell.length_c   1.000
_cell.angle_alpha   90.00
_cell.angle_beta   90.00
_cell.angle_gamma   90.00
#
_symmetry.space_group_name_H-M   'P 1'
#
loop_
_entity.id
_entity.type
_entity.pdbx_description
1 polymer ?
#
loop_
_entity_poly.entity_id
_entity_poly.type
_entity_poly.pdbx_seq_one_letter_code
_entity_poly.pdbx_strand_id
1 'polypeptide(L)'
;MIEAAGGMIPFLCHVFLILFGGFFGLSFAFNQNFVPNSIGYPSKDAMYMGRPLGFLMIGVVLMLVATLFQIGDFTSANEVIGILFIFTILAFLSNIATTLKMLESFDGNEWPIKHAIRPLIPMVVILIRYFTL
;
A
#
# COMPACT_ATOMS: atom_id res chain seq x y z
N MET A 1 -4.87 -22.28 -8.05
CA MET A 1 -4.51 -20.87 -7.85
C MET A 1 -5.70 -19.93 -7.95
N ILE A 2 -6.38 -19.84 -9.11
CA ILE A 2 -7.56 -18.96 -9.27
C ILE A 2 -8.72 -19.39 -8.34
N GLU A 3 -9.04 -20.69 -8.31
CA GLU A 3 -10.07 -21.22 -7.40
C GLU A 3 -9.68 -21.07 -5.93
N ALA A 4 -8.40 -21.28 -5.60
CA ALA A 4 -7.88 -21.08 -4.25
C ALA A 4 -7.95 -19.61 -3.79
N ALA A 5 -7.96 -18.65 -4.73
CA ALA A 5 -8.13 -17.24 -4.43
C ALA A 5 -9.60 -16.81 -4.27
N GLY A 6 -10.57 -17.70 -4.54
CA GLY A 6 -12.01 -17.40 -4.52
C GLY A 6 -12.60 -17.03 -5.89
N GLY A 7 -11.84 -17.20 -6.98
CA GLY A 7 -12.28 -16.92 -8.34
C GLY A 7 -11.39 -15.92 -9.09
N MET A 8 -11.77 -15.62 -10.34
CA MET A 8 -10.96 -14.78 -11.23
C MET A 8 -10.79 -13.35 -10.72
N ILE A 9 -11.86 -12.73 -10.21
CA ILE A 9 -11.83 -11.35 -9.72
C ILE A 9 -10.93 -11.25 -8.47
N PRO A 10 -11.14 -12.05 -7.41
CA PRO A 10 -10.24 -12.06 -6.25
C PRO A 10 -8.77 -12.32 -6.60
N PHE A 11 -8.50 -13.20 -7.57
CA PHE A 11 -7.15 -13.47 -8.05
C PHE A 11 -6.51 -12.22 -8.67
N LEU A 12 -7.22 -11.51 -9.55
CA LEU A 12 -6.72 -10.28 -10.17
C LEU A 12 -6.47 -9.17 -9.14
N CYS A 13 -7.37 -9.02 -8.16
CA CYS A 13 -7.16 -8.09 -7.04
C CYS A 13 -5.91 -8.43 -6.23
N HIS A 14 -5.68 -9.72 -5.97
CA HIS A 14 -4.51 -10.19 -5.24
C HIS A 14 -3.21 -9.91 -6.00
N VAL A 15 -3.19 -10.20 -7.30
CA VAL A 15 -2.04 -9.89 -8.18
C VAL A 15 -1.79 -8.38 -8.24
N PHE A 16 -2.85 -7.57 -8.33
CA PHE A 16 -2.70 -6.11 -8.29
C PHE A 16 -2.03 -5.64 -7.00
N LEU A 17 -2.45 -6.16 -5.84
CA LEU A 17 -1.86 -5.78 -4.55
C LEU A 17 -0.38 -6.15 -4.46
N ILE A 18 0.03 -7.29 -5.03
CA ILE A 18 1.44 -7.69 -5.15
C ILE A 18 2.22 -6.70 -6.00
N LEU A 19 1.73 -6.37 -7.20
CA LEU A 19 2.42 -5.45 -8.11
C LEU A 19 2.49 -4.03 -7.55
N PHE A 20 1.38 -3.55 -6.99
CA PHE A 20 1.30 -2.23 -6.36
C PHE A 20 2.24 -2.16 -5.16
N GLY A 21 2.12 -3.09 -4.21
CA GLY A 21 2.98 -3.14 -3.04
C GLY A 21 4.45 -3.33 -3.40
N GLY A 22 4.74 -4.16 -4.40
CA GLY A 22 6.11 -4.44 -4.87
C GLY A 22 6.76 -3.21 -5.48
N PHE A 23 6.06 -2.47 -6.34
CA PHE A 23 6.55 -1.22 -6.91
C PHE A 23 6.89 -0.20 -5.83
N PHE A 24 5.96 0.05 -4.89
CA PHE A 24 6.19 1.03 -3.81
C PHE A 24 7.27 0.55 -2.83
N GLY A 25 7.26 -0.73 -2.44
CA GLY A 25 8.24 -1.30 -1.52
C GLY A 25 9.67 -1.22 -2.05
N LEU A 26 9.89 -1.66 -3.30
CA LEU A 26 11.19 -1.55 -3.96
C LEU A 26 11.60 -0.08 -4.17
N SER A 27 10.65 0.78 -4.52
CA SER A 27 10.95 2.20 -4.73
C SER A 27 11.37 2.89 -3.44
N PHE A 28 10.67 2.65 -2.33
CA PHE A 28 11.04 3.22 -1.02
C PHE A 28 12.34 2.62 -0.47
N ALA A 29 12.60 1.33 -0.69
CA ALA A 29 13.80 0.66 -0.17
C ALA A 29 15.07 1.03 -0.97
N PHE A 30 14.98 1.07 -2.30
CA PHE A 30 16.17 1.10 -3.17
C PHE A 30 16.24 2.30 -4.11
N ASN A 31 15.13 2.98 -4.42
CA ASN A 31 15.15 4.13 -5.33
C ASN A 31 15.35 5.44 -4.58
N GLN A 32 16.58 5.95 -4.58
CA GLN A 32 16.96 7.19 -3.90
C GLN A 32 16.22 8.43 -4.43
N ASN A 33 15.73 8.38 -5.67
CA ASN A 33 15.04 9.49 -6.30
C ASN A 33 13.51 9.43 -6.09
N PHE A 34 12.99 8.35 -5.52
CA PHE A 34 11.54 8.16 -5.41
C PHE A 34 10.90 9.14 -4.42
N VAL A 35 11.48 9.25 -3.22
CA VAL A 35 11.00 10.16 -2.18
C VAL A 35 11.03 11.63 -2.63
N PRO A 36 12.13 12.16 -3.19
CA PRO A 36 12.15 13.54 -3.68
C PRO A 36 11.23 13.77 -4.89
N ASN A 37 11.20 12.86 -5.87
CA ASN A 37 10.47 13.12 -7.12
C ASN A 37 8.99 12.73 -7.10
N SER A 38 8.60 11.74 -6.27
CA SER A 38 7.24 11.16 -6.29
C SER A 38 6.43 11.50 -5.04
N ILE A 39 7.11 11.70 -3.91
CA ILE A 39 6.50 12.08 -2.63
C ILE A 39 6.68 13.57 -2.35
N GLY A 40 7.76 14.19 -2.83
CA GLY A 40 8.00 15.63 -2.73
C GLY A 40 8.87 16.05 -1.54
N TYR A 41 9.55 15.10 -0.89
CA TYR A 41 10.48 15.41 0.21
C TYR A 41 11.92 15.50 -0.31
N PRO A 42 12.53 16.70 -0.34
CA PRO A 42 13.88 16.88 -0.90
C PRO A 42 15.00 16.39 0.03
N SER A 43 14.71 16.09 1.30
CA SER A 43 15.75 15.74 2.28
C SER A 43 16.21 14.28 2.14
N LYS A 44 17.52 14.08 2.26
CA LYS A 44 18.11 12.74 2.34
C LYS A 44 17.61 11.98 3.57
N ASP A 45 17.33 12.69 4.66
CA ASP A 45 16.83 12.09 5.89
C ASP A 45 15.43 11.49 5.70
N ALA A 46 14.53 12.18 5.00
CA ALA A 46 13.21 11.65 4.67
C ALA A 46 13.29 10.39 3.80
N MET A 47 14.27 10.33 2.89
CA MET A 47 14.56 9.13 2.11
C MET A 47 15.00 7.97 3.00
N TYR A 48 15.91 8.19 3.94
CA TYR A 48 16.35 7.14 4.88
C TYR A 48 15.22 6.68 5.81
N MET A 49 14.33 7.58 6.23
CA MET A 49 13.12 7.22 6.99
C MET A 49 12.10 6.43 6.16
N GLY A 50 12.05 6.63 4.84
CA GLY A 50 11.20 5.86 3.93
C GLY A 50 11.66 4.42 3.72
N ARG A 51 12.95 4.11 3.93
CA ARG A 51 13.49 2.76 3.70
C ARG A 51 12.89 1.67 4.60
N PRO A 52 12.77 1.86 5.94
CA PRO A 52 12.04 0.91 6.79
C PRO A 52 10.62 0.62 6.32
N LEU A 53 9.90 1.66 5.86
CA LEU A 53 8.56 1.49 5.28
C LEU A 53 8.62 0.65 3.99
N GLY A 54 9.62 0.88 3.14
CA GLY A 54 9.88 0.06 1.95
C GLY A 54 10.09 -1.42 2.28
N PHE A 55 10.90 -1.74 3.29
CA PHE A 55 11.12 -3.11 3.72
C PHE A 55 9.86 -3.76 4.33
N LEU A 56 9.09 -3.01 5.12
CA LEU A 56 7.81 -3.49 5.64
C LEU A 56 6.85 -3.82 4.50
N MET A 57 6.75 -2.95 3.50
CA MET A 57 5.93 -3.19 2.30
C MET A 57 6.40 -4.40 1.50
N ILE A 58 7.72 -4.60 1.34
CA ILE A 58 8.28 -5.81 0.72
C ILE A 58 7.89 -7.05 1.52
N GLY A 59 7.98 -7.02 2.85
CA GLY A 59 7.55 -8.12 3.71
C GLY A 59 6.08 -8.49 3.49
N VAL A 60 5.18 -7.50 3.43
CA VAL A 60 3.76 -7.73 3.14
C VAL A 60 3.57 -8.33 1.75
N VAL A 61 4.29 -7.87 0.74
CA VAL A 61 4.24 -8.43 -0.63
C VAL A 61 4.70 -9.89 -0.64
N LEU A 62 5.77 -10.23 0.08
CA LEU A 62 6.24 -11.61 0.19
C LEU A 62 5.20 -12.51 0.86
N MET A 63 4.48 -12.02 1.87
CA MET A 63 3.36 -12.75 2.47
C MET A 63 2.19 -12.93 1.49
N LEU A 64 1.86 -11.92 0.69
CA LEU A 64 0.86 -12.03 -0.37
C LEU A 64 1.30 -13.04 -1.46
N VAL A 65 2.58 -13.09 -1.81
CA VAL A 65 3.12 -14.09 -2.74
C VAL A 65 3.03 -15.49 -2.13
N ALA A 66 3.50 -15.67 -0.88
CA ALA A 66 3.48 -16.96 -0.21
C ALA A 66 2.06 -17.53 -0.09
N THR A 67 1.08 -16.69 0.26
CA THR A 67 -0.34 -17.09 0.34
C THR A 67 -0.95 -17.38 -1.04
N LEU A 68 -0.58 -16.65 -2.10
CA LEU A 68 -1.08 -16.90 -3.46
C LEU A 68 -0.62 -18.25 -4.02
N PHE A 69 0.63 -18.62 -3.73
CA PHE A 69 1.24 -19.87 -4.17
C PHE A 69 1.12 -21.00 -3.13
N GLN A 70 0.43 -20.77 -2.01
CA GLN A 70 0.25 -21.72 -0.90
C GLN A 70 1.59 -22.31 -0.39
N ILE A 71 2.62 -21.46 -0.31
CA ILE A 71 3.95 -21.84 0.17
C ILE A 71 3.94 -21.85 1.70
N GLY A 72 4.49 -22.89 2.35
CA GLY A 72 4.66 -22.91 3.81
C GLY A 72 3.36 -23.01 4.60
N ASP A 73 2.38 -23.76 4.10
CA ASP A 73 1.08 -24.03 4.74
C ASP A 73 0.21 -22.78 5.00
N PHE A 74 0.50 -21.65 4.34
CA PHE A 74 -0.39 -20.50 4.37
C PHE A 74 -1.68 -20.78 3.56
N THR A 75 -2.81 -20.83 4.26
CA THR A 75 -4.13 -21.15 3.68
C THR A 75 -4.99 -19.94 3.34
N SER A 76 -4.67 -18.76 3.89
CA SER A 76 -5.45 -17.52 3.74
C SER A 76 -4.55 -16.30 3.64
N ALA A 77 -4.95 -15.36 2.78
CA ALA A 77 -4.34 -14.02 2.70
C ALA A 77 -5.17 -12.94 3.41
N ASN A 78 -6.32 -13.30 3.98
CA ASN A 78 -7.31 -12.34 4.47
C ASN A 78 -6.79 -11.51 5.64
N GLU A 79 -5.95 -12.07 6.49
CA GLU A 79 -5.30 -11.38 7.60
C GLU A 79 -4.35 -10.29 7.09
N VAL A 80 -3.51 -10.64 6.11
CA VAL A 80 -2.57 -9.70 5.48
C VAL A 80 -3.31 -8.58 4.76
N ILE A 81 -4.37 -8.93 4.04
CA ILE A 81 -5.23 -7.99 3.32
C ILE A 81 -6.03 -7.10 4.28
N GLY A 82 -6.47 -7.63 5.43
CA GLY A 82 -7.14 -6.88 6.48
C GLY A 82 -6.22 -5.82 7.10
N ILE A 83 -4.96 -6.16 7.36
CA ILE A 83 -3.96 -5.18 7.82
C ILE A 83 -3.75 -4.08 6.77
N LEU A 84 -3.64 -4.45 5.49
CA LEU A 84 -3.54 -3.49 4.39
C LEU A 84 -4.76 -2.57 4.32
N PHE A 85 -5.97 -3.11 4.53
CA PHE A 85 -7.20 -2.32 4.54
C PHE A 85 -7.17 -1.25 5.65
N ILE A 86 -6.85 -1.65 6.88
CA ILE A 86 -6.71 -0.72 8.01
C ILE A 86 -5.68 0.36 7.70
N PHE A 87 -4.52 -0.03 7.14
CA PHE A 87 -3.48 0.91 6.75
C PHE A 87 -4.00 1.92 5.70
N THR A 88 -4.72 1.47 4.68
CA THR A 88 -5.27 2.37 3.65
C THR A 88 -6.31 3.35 4.19
N ILE A 89 -7.13 2.93 5.16
CA ILE A 89 -8.09 3.81 5.84
C ILE A 89 -7.35 4.88 6.65
N LEU A 90 -6.38 4.47 7.47
CA LEU A 90 -5.62 5.41 8.29
C LEU A 90 -4.85 6.42 7.43
N ALA A 91 -4.26 5.94 6.33
CA ALA A 91 -3.59 6.80 5.36
C ALA A 91 -4.57 7.78 4.70
N PHE A 92 -5.76 7.33 4.30
CA PHE A 92 -6.80 8.20 3.75
C PHE A 92 -7.24 9.28 4.75
N LEU A 93 -7.58 8.88 5.98
CA LEU A 93 -8.02 9.80 7.02
C LEU A 93 -6.96 10.84 7.37
N SER A 94 -5.70 10.41 7.49
CA SER A 94 -4.57 11.33 7.74
C SER A 94 -4.44 12.35 6.60
N ASN A 95 -4.47 11.91 5.34
CA ASN A 95 -4.34 12.82 4.19
C ASN A 95 -5.53 13.78 4.06
N ILE A 96 -6.76 13.33 4.33
CA ILE A 96 -7.94 14.21 4.35
C ILE A 96 -7.86 15.20 5.49
N ALA A 97 -7.48 14.77 6.70
CA ALA A 97 -7.32 15.66 7.85
C ALA A 97 -6.29 16.76 7.57
N THR A 98 -5.16 16.44 6.91
CA THR A 98 -4.18 17.44 6.47
C THR A 98 -4.73 18.33 5.35
N THR A 99 -5.48 17.78 4.39
CA THR A 99 -6.13 18.57 3.30
C THR A 99 -7.14 19.58 3.88
N LEU A 100 -7.89 19.19 4.89
CA LEU A 100 -8.87 20.02 5.59
C LEU A 100 -8.24 20.96 6.64
N LYS A 101 -6.90 21.03 6.73
CA LYS A 101 -6.14 21.83 7.70
C LYS A 101 -6.46 21.49 9.17
N MET A 102 -6.95 20.28 9.45
CA MET A 102 -7.09 19.75 10.81
C MET A 102 -5.76 19.27 11.38
N LEU A 103 -4.85 18.82 10.51
CA LEU A 103 -3.47 18.46 10.81
C LEU A 103 -2.52 19.37 10.02
N GLU A 104 -1.38 19.72 10.61
CA GLU A 104 -0.36 20.52 9.93
C GLU A 104 0.26 19.75 8.76
N SER A 105 0.47 20.45 7.64
CA SER A 105 1.29 19.95 6.54
C SER A 105 2.76 20.12 6.90
N PHE A 106 3.60 19.18 6.44
CA PHE A 106 5.03 19.17 6.76
C PHE A 106 5.77 20.45 6.31
N ASP A 107 5.34 21.06 5.21
CA ASP A 107 5.97 22.22 4.60
C ASP A 107 5.17 23.51 4.80
N GLY A 108 4.08 23.47 5.57
CA GLY A 108 3.17 24.61 5.77
C GLY A 108 2.35 25.02 4.54
N ASN A 109 2.52 24.33 3.40
CA ASN A 109 1.78 24.61 2.17
C ASN A 109 0.45 23.84 2.13
N GLU A 110 -0.39 24.18 1.15
CA GLU A 110 -1.66 23.46 0.95
C GLU A 110 -1.41 22.01 0.54
N TRP A 111 -1.97 21.08 1.31
CA TRP A 111 -1.80 19.65 1.05
C TRP A 111 -2.66 19.21 -0.15
N PRO A 112 -2.07 18.71 -1.25
CA PRO A 112 -2.85 18.40 -2.45
C PRO A 112 -3.79 17.20 -2.25
N ILE A 113 -5.06 17.34 -2.63
CA ILE A 113 -6.09 16.28 -2.50
C ILE A 113 -5.71 14.95 -3.19
N LYS A 114 -4.87 15.01 -4.22
CA LYS A 114 -4.33 13.81 -4.89
C LYS A 114 -3.65 12.84 -3.92
N HIS A 115 -3.08 13.31 -2.81
CA HIS A 115 -2.44 12.45 -1.81
C HIS A 115 -3.47 11.67 -0.99
N ALA A 116 -4.67 12.22 -0.75
CA ALA A 116 -5.79 11.47 -0.17
C ALA A 116 -6.37 10.43 -1.14
N ILE A 117 -6.33 10.69 -2.44
CA ILE A 117 -6.86 9.75 -3.44
C ILE A 117 -5.95 8.51 -3.60
N ARG A 118 -4.63 8.65 -3.42
CA ARG A 118 -3.67 7.54 -3.61
C ARG A 118 -3.99 6.30 -2.76
N PRO A 119 -4.25 6.40 -1.44
CA PRO A 119 -4.68 5.26 -0.62
C PRO A 119 -6.01 4.62 -1.03
N LEU A 120 -6.90 5.36 -1.70
CA LEU A 120 -8.19 4.83 -2.13
C LEU A 120 -8.04 3.75 -3.22
N ILE A 121 -6.99 3.83 -4.04
CA ILE A 121 -6.75 2.87 -5.12
C ILE A 121 -6.62 1.43 -4.57
N PRO A 122 -5.65 1.12 -3.69
CA PRO A 122 -5.57 -0.21 -3.09
C PRO A 122 -6.78 -0.52 -2.20
N MET A 123 -7.38 0.47 -1.53
CA MET A 123 -8.58 0.26 -0.70
C MET A 123 -9.77 -0.27 -1.52
N VAL A 124 -10.05 0.32 -2.69
CA VAL A 124 -11.11 -0.14 -3.59
C VAL A 124 -10.84 -1.55 -4.10
N VAL A 125 -9.58 -1.87 -4.43
CA VAL A 125 -9.21 -3.23 -4.86
C VAL A 125 -9.45 -4.26 -3.75
N ILE A 126 -9.16 -3.90 -2.50
CA ILE A 126 -9.44 -4.75 -1.34
C ILE A 126 -10.96 -4.95 -1.15
N LEU A 127 -11.76 -3.88 -1.30
CA LEU A 127 -13.21 -3.96 -1.21
C LEU A 127 -13.81 -4.84 -2.31
N ILE A 128 -13.36 -4.66 -3.56
CA ILE A 128 -13.79 -5.51 -4.69
C ILE A 128 -13.48 -6.97 -4.38
N ARG A 129 -12.25 -7.28 -3.93
CA ARG A 129 -11.90 -8.64 -3.53
C ARG A 129 -12.84 -9.17 -2.45
N TYR A 130 -13.07 -8.40 -1.38
CA TYR A 130 -13.89 -8.84 -0.25
C TYR A 130 -15.33 -9.18 -0.67
N PHE A 131 -15.95 -8.35 -1.52
CA PHE A 131 -17.33 -8.57 -1.97
C PHE A 131 -17.46 -9.58 -3.13
N THR A 132 -16.34 -10.12 -3.63
CA THR A 132 -16.34 -11.09 -4.74
C THR A 132 -15.70 -12.44 -4.39
N LEU A 133 -15.37 -12.64 -3.10
CA LEU A 133 -14.97 -13.92 -2.51
C LEU A 133 -16.15 -14.88 -2.36
#